data_AF-A0A6L5NXT8-F1
#
_entry.id   AF-A0A6L5NXT8-F1
#
_cell.length_a   1.000
_cell.length_b   1.000
_cell.length_c   1.000
_cell.angle_alpha   90.00
_cell.angle_beta   90.00
_cell.angle_gamma   90.00
#
_symmetry.space_group_name_H-M   'P 1'
#
loop_
_entity.id
_entity.type
_entity.pdbx_description
1 polymer ?
#
loop_
_entity_poly.entity_id
_entity_poly.type
_entity_poly.pdbx_seq_one_letter_code
_entity_poly.pdbx_strand_id
1 'polypeptide(L)'
;MKIVGDSEHFQQPFDHDENYVSRTEFKKESEDAQALGMKLIALSKTQLDKMELDEFLYDAVLKTKTIKQKTEAYRRHLQYIGKLMRGFDHEPIEATLAKVLNKNNNEAARVQIIEKLRDRLLAEGDNAIQELLNDNPQLERQKLRQLVRQANKELQKTPESKANIELFKYLRDSIED
;
A
#
# COMPACT_ATOMS: atom_id res chain seq x y z
N MET A 1 15.74 13.31 60.94
CA MET A 1 14.27 13.48 60.98
C MET A 1 13.71 12.76 59.75
N LYS A 2 13.13 11.56 59.91
CA LYS A 2 12.46 10.86 58.80
C LYS A 2 11.06 11.45 58.72
N ILE A 3 10.83 12.33 57.75
CA ILE A 3 9.48 12.77 57.41
C ILE A 3 8.85 11.61 56.65
N VAL A 4 8.23 10.69 57.39
CA VAL A 4 7.32 9.71 56.81
C VAL A 4 6.00 10.46 56.66
N GLY A 5 5.85 11.17 55.56
CA GLY A 5 4.55 11.74 55.19
C GLY A 5 3.67 10.60 54.72
N ASP A 6 2.50 10.44 55.34
CA ASP A 6 1.47 9.49 54.90
C ASP A 6 1.24 9.63 53.39
N SER A 7 1.47 8.53 52.66
CA SER A 7 1.28 8.45 51.21
C SER A 7 -0.18 8.68 50.79
N GLU A 8 -1.11 8.64 51.74
CA GLU A 8 -2.54 8.89 51.48
C GLU A 8 -2.84 10.35 51.12
N HIS A 9 -1.98 11.30 51.48
CA HIS A 9 -2.20 12.72 51.16
C HIS A 9 -1.82 13.13 49.72
N PHE A 10 -1.26 12.22 48.92
CA PHE A 10 -0.90 12.47 47.53
C PHE A 10 -1.86 11.85 46.50
N GLN A 11 -2.98 11.27 46.95
CA GLN A 11 -4.00 10.76 46.04
C GLN A 11 -4.65 11.92 45.29
N GLN A 12 -4.47 11.94 43.97
CA GLN A 12 -5.16 12.90 43.12
C GLN A 12 -6.61 12.46 42.97
N PRO A 13 -7.56 13.39 42.82
CA PRO A 13 -8.99 13.07 42.71
C PRO A 13 -9.34 12.16 41.51
N PHE A 14 -8.41 11.92 40.59
CA PHE A 14 -8.57 11.08 39.41
C PHE A 14 -7.89 9.70 39.54
N ASP A 15 -7.18 9.43 40.64
CA ASP A 15 -6.43 8.17 40.84
C ASP A 15 -7.34 6.93 40.93
N HIS A 16 -8.63 7.13 41.19
CA HIS A 16 -9.66 6.08 41.24
C HIS A 16 -10.63 6.13 40.06
N ASP A 17 -10.40 7.01 39.08
CA ASP A 17 -11.22 7.06 37.87
C ASP A 17 -10.62 6.14 36.81
N GLU A 18 -11.24 4.96 36.64
CA GLU A 18 -10.84 3.98 35.62
C GLU A 18 -10.94 4.53 34.18
N ASN A 19 -11.65 5.65 33.98
CA ASN A 19 -11.77 6.34 32.68
C ASN A 19 -10.87 7.57 32.56
N TYR A 20 -9.93 7.79 33.49
CA TYR A 20 -9.00 8.90 33.40
C TYR A 20 -8.01 8.67 32.25
N VAL A 21 -8.14 9.47 31.20
CA VAL A 21 -7.15 9.57 30.12
C VAL A 21 -6.20 10.73 30.43
N SER A 22 -4.91 10.44 30.52
CA SER A 22 -3.91 11.46 30.77
C SER A 22 -3.83 12.45 29.59
N ARG A 23 -3.37 13.68 29.88
CA ARG A 23 -3.12 14.69 28.83
C ARG A 23 -2.15 14.17 27.74
N THR A 24 -1.23 13.29 28.12
CA THR A 24 -0.25 12.69 27.22
C THR A 24 -0.90 11.65 26.31
N GLU A 25 -1.78 10.79 26.84
CA GLU A 25 -2.51 9.79 26.06
C GLU A 25 -3.48 10.44 25.08
N PHE A 26 -4.27 11.42 25.52
CA PHE A 26 -5.19 12.16 24.63
C PHE A 26 -4.44 12.83 23.47
N LYS A 27 -3.24 13.37 23.75
CA LYS A 27 -2.39 13.95 22.70
C LYS A 27 -1.94 12.87 21.71
N LYS A 28 -1.49 11.72 22.21
CA LYS A 28 -1.05 10.59 21.38
C LYS A 28 -2.18 10.06 20.49
N GLU A 29 -3.37 9.82 21.05
CA GLU A 29 -4.56 9.41 20.29
C GLU A 29 -4.90 10.42 19.19
N SER A 30 -4.80 11.72 19.49
CA SER A 30 -5.04 12.75 18.48
C SER A 30 -3.98 12.77 17.38
N GLU A 31 -2.72 12.45 17.69
CA GLU A 31 -1.63 12.34 16.71
C GLU A 31 -1.80 11.08 15.84
N ASP A 32 -2.17 9.95 16.46
CA ASP A 32 -2.43 8.67 15.78
C ASP A 32 -3.63 8.78 14.83
N ALA A 33 -4.73 9.41 15.27
CA ALA A 33 -5.89 9.70 14.43
C ALA A 33 -5.53 10.58 13.21
N GLN A 34 -4.72 11.62 13.44
CA GLN A 34 -4.26 12.50 12.37
C GLN A 34 -3.35 11.74 11.39
N ALA A 35 -2.44 10.90 11.89
CA ALA A 35 -1.54 10.10 11.08
C ALA A 35 -2.31 9.09 10.23
N LEU A 36 -3.28 8.38 10.80
CA LEU A 36 -4.12 7.43 10.08
C LEU A 36 -4.92 8.13 8.97
N GLY A 37 -5.54 9.27 9.27
CA GLY A 37 -6.24 10.07 8.26
C GLY A 37 -5.34 10.51 7.10
N MET A 38 -4.09 10.88 7.38
CA MET A 38 -3.10 11.20 6.34
C MET A 38 -2.73 9.98 5.49
N LYS A 39 -2.60 8.79 6.10
CA LYS A 39 -2.37 7.55 5.35
C LYS A 39 -3.52 7.28 4.37
N LEU A 40 -4.78 7.46 4.78
CA LEU A 40 -5.96 7.29 3.91
C LEU A 40 -5.94 8.26 2.73
N ILE A 41 -5.60 9.54 2.95
CA ILE A 41 -5.51 10.54 1.88
C ILE A 41 -4.42 10.21 0.86
N ALA A 42 -3.35 9.51 1.27
CA ALA A 42 -2.28 9.11 0.37
C ALA A 42 -2.66 7.95 -0.57
N LEU A 43 -3.67 7.15 -0.22
CA LEU A 43 -4.11 5.99 -1.02
C LEU A 43 -4.72 6.40 -2.37
N SER A 44 -4.60 5.58 -3.41
CA SER A 44 -5.35 5.78 -4.66
C SER A 44 -6.86 5.61 -4.44
N LYS A 45 -7.68 6.12 -5.37
CA LYS A 45 -9.13 5.89 -5.33
C LYS A 45 -9.46 4.39 -5.31
N THR A 46 -8.80 3.62 -6.17
CA THR A 46 -8.96 2.15 -6.24
C THR A 46 -8.55 1.42 -4.96
N GLN A 47 -7.63 1.98 -4.17
CA GLN A 47 -7.27 1.44 -2.85
C GLN A 47 -8.35 1.77 -1.81
N LEU A 48 -8.87 3.00 -1.80
CA LEU A 48 -9.95 3.43 -0.91
C LEU A 48 -11.24 2.65 -1.16
N ASP A 49 -11.60 2.40 -2.42
CA ASP A 49 -12.79 1.64 -2.79
C ASP A 49 -12.77 0.21 -2.21
N LYS A 50 -11.57 -0.39 -2.08
CA LYS A 50 -11.38 -1.72 -1.48
C LYS A 50 -11.45 -1.74 0.05
N MET A 51 -11.38 -0.58 0.69
CA MET A 51 -11.38 -0.50 2.16
C MET A 51 -12.79 -0.52 2.76
N GLU A 52 -13.83 -0.32 1.95
CA GLU A 52 -15.24 -0.30 2.40
C GLU A 52 -15.43 0.61 3.63
N LEU A 53 -14.84 1.80 3.57
CA LEU A 53 -14.95 2.80 4.63
C LEU A 53 -16.39 3.31 4.75
N ASP A 54 -16.72 3.82 5.94
CA ASP A 54 -17.93 4.60 6.15
C ASP A 54 -18.05 5.74 5.12
N GLU A 55 -19.27 5.98 4.62
CA GLU A 55 -19.55 6.92 3.54
C GLU A 55 -19.04 8.34 3.87
N PHE A 56 -19.23 8.80 5.12
CA PHE A 56 -18.79 10.13 5.53
C PHE A 56 -17.27 10.25 5.55
N LEU A 57 -16.57 9.21 6.01
CA LEU A 57 -15.11 9.18 6.01
C LEU A 57 -14.56 9.11 4.58
N TYR A 58 -15.13 8.24 3.75
CA TYR A 58 -14.74 8.07 2.35
C TYR A 58 -14.89 9.38 1.57
N ASP A 59 -16.03 10.05 1.68
CA ASP A 59 -16.30 11.32 1.01
C ASP A 59 -15.37 12.43 1.47
N ALA A 60 -15.10 12.52 2.78
CA ALA A 60 -14.18 13.50 3.31
C ALA A 60 -12.75 13.28 2.79
N VAL A 61 -12.29 12.03 2.70
CA VAL A 61 -10.99 11.69 2.13
C VAL A 61 -10.93 12.04 0.64
N LEU A 62 -11.95 11.67 -0.15
CA LEU A 62 -12.02 12.03 -1.56
C LEU A 62 -12.05 13.55 -1.78
N LYS A 63 -12.82 14.28 -0.98
CA LYS A 63 -12.89 15.74 -1.06
C LYS A 63 -11.51 16.35 -0.85
N THR A 64 -10.75 15.85 0.13
CA THR A 64 -9.39 16.31 0.42
C THR A 64 -8.48 16.22 -0.81
N LYS A 65 -8.60 15.14 -1.60
CA LYS A 65 -7.79 14.91 -2.81
C LYS A 65 -8.07 15.92 -3.93
N THR A 66 -9.26 16.52 -3.96
CA THR A 66 -9.62 17.56 -4.95
C THR A 66 -9.04 18.94 -4.60
N ILE A 67 -8.64 19.15 -3.33
CA ILE A 67 -8.11 20.42 -2.87
C ILE A 67 -6.63 20.51 -3.27
N LYS A 68 -6.24 21.66 -3.85
CA LYS A 68 -4.86 21.92 -4.24
C LYS A 68 -3.92 21.81 -3.02
N GLN A 69 -2.91 20.95 -3.14
CA GLN A 69 -1.89 20.78 -2.10
C GLN A 69 -1.14 22.08 -1.81
N LYS A 70 -0.56 22.18 -0.60
CA LYS A 70 0.20 23.35 -0.11
C LYS A 70 -0.64 24.64 0.00
N THR A 71 -1.96 24.52 0.11
CA THR A 71 -2.86 25.64 0.39
C THR A 71 -3.38 25.59 1.82
N GLU A 72 -3.80 26.75 2.35
CA GLU A 72 -4.44 26.83 3.66
C GLU A 72 -5.75 26.00 3.71
N ALA A 73 -6.49 25.94 2.60
CA ALA A 73 -7.66 25.09 2.47
C ALA A 73 -7.31 23.60 2.66
N TYR A 74 -6.22 23.14 2.03
CA TYR A 74 -5.74 21.77 2.20
C TYR A 74 -5.35 21.50 3.67
N ARG A 75 -4.58 22.40 4.28
CA ARG A 75 -4.15 22.28 5.68
C ARG A 75 -5.35 22.20 6.64
N ARG A 76 -6.37 23.03 6.45
CA ARG A 76 -7.61 22.96 7.26
C ARG A 76 -8.37 21.66 7.05
N HIS A 77 -8.41 21.16 5.82
CA HIS A 77 -9.08 19.90 5.53
C HIS A 77 -8.35 18.70 6.16
N LEU A 78 -7.01 18.73 6.23
CA LEU A 78 -6.23 17.74 6.98
C LEU A 78 -6.58 17.74 8.47
N GLN A 79 -6.74 18.92 9.08
CA GLN A 79 -7.15 19.04 10.48
C GLN A 79 -8.58 18.56 10.71
N TYR A 80 -9.49 18.85 9.76
CA TYR A 80 -10.85 18.33 9.78
C TYR A 80 -10.85 16.80 9.73
N ILE A 81 -10.06 16.18 8.85
CA ILE A 81 -9.90 14.72 8.80
C ILE A 81 -9.39 14.17 10.14
N GLY A 82 -8.37 14.77 10.75
CA GLY A 82 -7.89 14.29 12.06
C GLY A 82 -8.91 14.48 13.19
N LYS A 83 -9.80 15.48 13.10
CA LYS A 83 -10.95 15.60 14.02
C LYS A 83 -11.99 14.51 13.75
N LEU A 84 -12.29 14.25 12.48
CA LEU A 84 -13.25 13.23 12.06
C LEU A 84 -12.81 11.83 12.50
N MET A 85 -11.53 11.49 12.28
CA MET A 85 -10.94 10.19 12.65
C MET A 85 -11.05 9.88 14.14
N ARG A 86 -11.08 10.88 15.03
CA ARG A 86 -11.28 10.66 16.47
C ARG A 86 -12.66 10.10 16.84
N GLY A 87 -13.63 10.16 15.93
CA GLY A 87 -14.95 9.56 16.11
C GLY A 87 -15.09 8.14 15.57
N PHE A 88 -14.02 7.56 14.98
CA PHE A 88 -14.04 6.22 14.41
C PHE A 88 -13.16 5.26 15.22
N ASP A 89 -13.50 3.98 15.17
CA ASP A 89 -12.62 2.91 15.61
C ASP A 89 -11.47 2.73 14.59
N HIS A 90 -10.23 2.86 15.07
CA HIS A 90 -9.04 2.83 14.21
C HIS A 90 -8.61 1.41 13.88
N GLU A 91 -8.85 0.44 14.76
CA GLU A 91 -8.38 -0.93 14.60
C GLU A 91 -8.85 -1.58 13.26
N PRO A 92 -10.15 -1.57 12.90
CA PRO A 92 -10.61 -2.14 11.63
C PRO A 92 -10.07 -1.39 10.41
N ILE A 93 -9.90 -0.06 10.52
CA ILE A 93 -9.36 0.78 9.45
C ILE A 93 -7.88 0.44 9.21
N GLU A 94 -7.08 0.32 10.27
CA GLU A 94 -5.67 -0.03 10.21
C GLU A 94 -5.46 -1.46 9.68
N ALA A 95 -6.26 -2.42 10.14
CA ALA A 95 -6.20 -3.79 9.66
C ALA A 95 -6.50 -3.88 8.15
N THR A 96 -7.49 -3.12 7.68
CA THR A 96 -7.86 -3.10 6.25
C THR A 96 -6.82 -2.35 5.43
N LEU A 97 -6.28 -1.24 5.96
CA LEU A 97 -5.19 -0.49 5.35
C LEU A 97 -3.97 -1.39 5.12
N ALA A 98 -3.58 -2.18 6.13
CA ALA A 98 -2.46 -3.11 6.02
C ALA A 98 -2.69 -4.16 4.92
N LYS A 99 -3.90 -4.73 4.82
CA LYS A 99 -4.25 -5.69 3.76
C LYS A 99 -4.15 -5.06 2.37
N VAL A 100 -4.67 -3.85 2.20
CA VAL A 100 -4.63 -3.13 0.92
C VAL A 100 -3.20 -2.82 0.50
N LEU A 101 -2.37 -2.31 1.42
CA LEU A 101 -0.97 -2.01 1.14
C LEU A 101 -0.15 -3.28 0.83
N ASN A 102 -0.34 -4.36 1.61
CA ASN A 102 0.35 -5.63 1.39
C ASN A 102 -0.03 -6.27 0.05
N LYS A 103 -1.31 -6.23 -0.34
CA LYS A 103 -1.74 -6.75 -1.64
C LYS A 103 -1.04 -6.04 -2.80
N ASN A 104 -0.92 -4.71 -2.74
CA ASN A 104 -0.24 -3.96 -3.79
C ASN A 104 1.27 -4.21 -3.81
N ASN A 105 1.90 -4.36 -2.63
CA ASN A 105 3.32 -4.74 -2.56
C ASN A 105 3.55 -6.11 -3.21
N ASN A 106 2.65 -7.06 -3.01
CA ASN A 106 2.71 -8.38 -3.65
C ASN A 106 2.50 -8.27 -5.16
N GLU A 107 1.53 -7.49 -5.64
CA GLU A 107 1.31 -7.25 -7.08
C GLU A 107 2.52 -6.58 -7.74
N ALA A 108 3.10 -5.55 -7.11
CA ALA A 108 4.30 -4.87 -7.61
C ALA A 108 5.53 -5.81 -7.63
N ALA A 109 5.71 -6.62 -6.59
CA ALA A 109 6.77 -7.61 -6.54
C ALA A 109 6.63 -8.67 -7.64
N ARG A 110 5.40 -9.15 -7.90
CA ARG A 110 5.11 -10.10 -9.00
C ARG A 110 5.46 -9.51 -10.36
N VAL A 111 5.05 -8.26 -10.61
CA VAL A 111 5.39 -7.55 -11.86
C VAL A 111 6.91 -7.48 -12.02
N GLN A 112 7.66 -7.09 -10.98
CA GLN A 112 9.11 -7.03 -11.04
C GLN A 112 9.77 -8.40 -11.29
N ILE A 113 9.22 -9.49 -10.71
CA ILE A 113 9.71 -10.85 -10.97
C ILE A 113 9.54 -11.20 -12.45
N ILE A 114 8.37 -10.91 -13.02
CA ILE A 114 8.08 -11.17 -14.44
C ILE A 114 8.94 -10.30 -15.36
N GLU A 115 9.17 -9.03 -15.00
CA GLU A 115 10.07 -8.14 -15.74
C GLU A 115 11.50 -8.69 -15.76
N LYS A 116 12.03 -9.08 -14.61
CA LYS A 116 13.37 -9.70 -14.52
C LYS A 116 13.46 -10.99 -15.33
N LEU A 117 12.42 -11.82 -15.29
CA LEU A 117 12.36 -13.04 -16.07
C LEU A 117 12.35 -12.75 -17.57
N ARG A 118 11.53 -11.79 -18.02
CA ARG A 118 11.50 -11.34 -19.42
C ARG A 118 12.87 -10.86 -19.86
N ASP A 119 13.51 -10.00 -19.08
CA ASP A 119 14.81 -9.41 -19.42
C ASP A 119 15.89 -10.50 -19.51
N ARG A 120 15.82 -11.50 -18.62
CA ARG A 120 16.67 -12.70 -18.67
C ARG A 120 16.46 -13.51 -19.94
N LEU A 121 15.21 -13.76 -20.34
CA LEU A 121 14.89 -14.49 -21.58
C LEU A 121 15.39 -13.75 -22.83
N LEU A 122 15.32 -12.42 -22.84
CA LEU A 122 15.83 -11.62 -23.95
C LEU A 122 17.37 -11.67 -24.05
N ALA A 123 18.06 -11.71 -22.91
CA ALA A 123 19.53 -11.75 -22.85
C ALA A 123 20.13 -13.14 -23.12
N GLU A 124 19.58 -14.19 -22.50
CA GLU A 124 20.14 -15.55 -22.52
C GLU A 124 19.51 -16.46 -23.58
N GLY A 125 18.35 -16.07 -24.14
CA GLY A 125 17.68 -16.79 -25.23
C GLY A 125 17.30 -18.23 -24.85
N ASP A 126 17.75 -19.20 -25.65
CA ASP A 126 17.30 -20.59 -25.55
C ASP A 126 17.69 -21.28 -24.24
N ASN A 127 18.77 -20.87 -23.59
CA ASN A 127 19.21 -21.43 -22.31
C ASN A 127 18.21 -21.07 -21.19
N ALA A 128 17.87 -19.78 -21.05
CA ALA A 128 16.87 -19.33 -20.08
C ALA A 128 15.47 -19.87 -20.37
N ILE A 129 15.11 -20.06 -21.65
CA ILE A 129 13.84 -20.70 -22.04
C ILE A 129 13.81 -22.15 -21.52
N GLN A 130 14.91 -22.90 -21.66
CA GLN A 130 14.96 -24.28 -21.18
C GLN A 130 14.86 -24.36 -19.65
N GLU A 131 15.54 -23.47 -18.92
CA GLU A 131 15.41 -23.40 -17.47
C GLU A 131 13.98 -23.07 -17.03
N LEU A 132 13.36 -22.06 -17.65
CA LEU A 132 11.99 -21.68 -17.32
C LEU A 132 10.99 -22.83 -17.58
N LEU A 133 11.19 -23.61 -18.63
CA LEU A 133 10.38 -24.79 -18.94
C LEU A 133 10.57 -25.94 -17.94
N ASN A 134 11.74 -26.04 -17.31
CA ASN A 134 11.96 -27.05 -16.27
C ASN A 134 11.14 -26.71 -15.03
N ASP A 135 11.06 -25.43 -14.68
CA ASP A 135 10.27 -24.93 -13.54
C ASP A 135 8.77 -24.89 -13.87
N ASN A 136 8.40 -24.69 -15.14
CA ASN A 136 7.02 -24.55 -15.62
C ASN A 136 6.79 -25.39 -16.88
N PRO A 137 6.57 -26.71 -16.75
CA PRO A 137 6.40 -27.63 -17.88
C PRO A 137 5.17 -27.34 -18.76
N GLN A 138 4.21 -26.59 -18.24
CA GLN A 138 2.97 -26.18 -18.94
C GLN A 138 3.19 -25.10 -20.00
N LEU A 139 4.35 -24.43 -20.02
CA LEU A 139 4.64 -23.37 -20.98
C LEU A 139 4.90 -23.91 -22.38
N GLU A 140 4.45 -23.16 -23.39
CA GLU A 140 4.61 -23.51 -24.78
C GLU A 140 6.00 -23.08 -25.28
N ARG A 141 6.94 -24.02 -25.34
CA ARG A 141 8.34 -23.78 -25.79
C ARG A 141 8.44 -23.00 -27.09
N GLN A 142 7.65 -23.39 -28.10
CA GLN A 142 7.74 -22.79 -29.44
C GLN A 142 7.22 -21.36 -29.46
N LYS A 143 6.17 -21.08 -28.69
CA LYS A 143 5.59 -19.75 -28.51
C LYS A 143 6.58 -18.81 -27.80
N LEU A 144 7.21 -19.27 -26.70
CA LEU A 144 8.26 -18.51 -26.00
C LEU A 144 9.42 -18.14 -26.92
N ARG A 145 9.95 -19.11 -27.69
CA ARG A 145 11.03 -18.86 -28.64
C ARG A 145 10.65 -17.82 -29.69
N GLN A 146 9.43 -17.88 -30.21
CA GLN A 146 8.94 -16.92 -31.21
C GLN A 146 8.86 -15.51 -30.62
N LEU A 147 8.25 -15.36 -29.44
CA LEU A 147 8.10 -14.08 -28.76
C LEU A 147 9.45 -13.45 -28.42
N VAL A 148 10.40 -14.22 -27.88
CA VAL A 148 11.75 -13.74 -27.54
C VAL A 148 12.51 -13.26 -28.78
N ARG A 149 12.48 -14.03 -29.88
CA ARG A 149 13.14 -13.61 -31.14
C ARG A 149 12.52 -12.35 -31.73
N GLN A 150 11.19 -12.26 -31.71
CA GLN A 150 10.49 -11.11 -32.26
C GLN A 150 10.75 -9.85 -31.40
N ALA A 151 10.71 -9.98 -30.07
CA ALA A 151 11.02 -8.90 -29.15
C ALA A 151 12.46 -8.40 -29.33
N ASN A 152 13.45 -9.29 -29.41
CA ASN A 152 14.84 -8.91 -29.67
C ASN A 152 15.02 -8.18 -31.02
N LYS A 153 14.32 -8.64 -32.07
CA LYS A 153 14.38 -8.00 -33.40
C LYS A 153 13.72 -6.62 -33.43
N GLU A 154 12.61 -6.45 -32.71
CA GLU A 154 11.89 -5.18 -32.63
C GLU A 154 12.62 -4.15 -31.75
N LEU A 155 13.18 -4.58 -30.61
CA LEU A 155 13.96 -3.73 -29.70
C LEU A 155 15.21 -3.14 -30.35
N GLN A 156 15.80 -3.84 -31.31
CA GLN A 156 16.92 -3.30 -32.12
C GLN A 156 16.49 -2.12 -33.02
N LYS A 157 15.20 -2.00 -33.34
CA LYS A 157 14.67 -0.95 -34.23
C LYS A 157 14.03 0.19 -33.46
N THR A 158 13.31 -0.14 -32.38
CA THR A 158 12.52 0.81 -31.60
C THR A 158 12.43 0.34 -30.15
N PRO A 159 12.52 1.25 -29.17
CA PRO A 159 12.30 0.92 -27.76
C PRO A 159 10.85 0.47 -27.47
N GLU A 160 9.90 0.84 -28.32
CA GLU A 160 8.49 0.41 -28.22
C GLU A 160 8.27 -0.87 -29.03
N SER A 161 8.67 -2.02 -28.48
CA SER A 161 8.40 -3.33 -29.09
C SER A 161 7.05 -3.89 -28.64
N LYS A 162 6.17 -4.18 -29.60
CA LYS A 162 4.89 -4.85 -29.33
C LYS A 162 5.12 -6.28 -28.85
N ALA A 163 6.10 -6.97 -29.42
CA ALA A 163 6.46 -8.32 -29.00
C ALA A 163 7.04 -8.37 -27.58
N ASN A 164 7.72 -7.32 -27.10
CA ASN A 164 8.15 -7.23 -25.70
C ASN A 164 6.95 -7.16 -24.74
N ILE A 165 5.95 -6.34 -25.07
CA ILE A 165 4.70 -6.22 -24.30
C ILE A 165 3.93 -7.56 -24.32
N GLU A 166 3.87 -8.22 -25.47
CA GLU A 166 3.22 -9.52 -25.62
C GLU A 166 3.92 -10.63 -24.85
N LEU A 167 5.27 -10.64 -24.84
CA LEU A 167 6.06 -11.56 -24.02
C LEU A 167 5.78 -11.37 -22.53
N PHE A 168 5.77 -10.13 -22.04
CA PHE A 168 5.42 -9.84 -20.65
C PHE A 168 4.01 -10.35 -20.31
N LYS A 169 3.04 -10.06 -21.18
CA LYS A 169 1.65 -10.53 -20.99
C LYS A 169 1.57 -12.06 -20.93
N TYR A 170 2.24 -12.75 -21.85
CA TYR A 170 2.27 -14.21 -21.88
C TYR A 170 2.87 -14.80 -20.59
N LEU A 171 4.00 -14.25 -20.11
CA LEU A 171 4.63 -14.70 -18.87
C LEU A 171 3.74 -14.46 -17.65
N ARG A 172 3.11 -13.28 -17.56
CA ARG A 172 2.18 -12.96 -16.49
C ARG A 172 1.00 -13.94 -16.48
N ASP A 173 0.33 -14.09 -17.61
CA ASP A 173 -0.87 -14.92 -17.72
C ASP A 173 -0.56 -16.42 -17.48
N SER A 174 0.69 -16.86 -17.71
CA SER A 174 1.07 -18.28 -17.55
C SER A 174 1.73 -18.64 -16.21
N ILE A 175 2.14 -17.64 -15.41
CA ILE A 175 2.79 -17.79 -14.10
C ILE A 175 1.82 -17.40 -12.96
N GLU A 176 0.81 -16.58 -13.25
CA GLU A 176 -0.23 -16.19 -12.28
C GLU A 176 -1.39 -17.20 -12.14
N ASP A 177 -1.49 -18.19 -13.04
CA ASP A 177 -2.43 -19.34 -12.98
C ASP A 177 -1.79 -20.55 -12.26
#